data_AF-A0A933AVX7-F1
#
_entry.id   AF-A0A933AVX7-F1
#
_cell.length_a   1.000
_cell.length_b   1.000
_cell.length_c   1.000
_cell.angle_alpha   90.00
_cell.angle_beta   90.00
_cell.angle_gamma   90.00
#
_symmetry.space_group_name_H-M   'P 1'
#
loop_
_entity.id
_entity.type
_entity.pdbx_description
1 polymer ?
#
loop_
_entity_poly.entity_id
_entity_poly.type
_entity_poly.pdbx_seq_one_letter_code
_entity_poly.pdbx_strand_id
1 'polypeptide(L)'
;MQPGIVTLVEVQVKRADRVNVYLDDEYAFSLSSIVAEAVALRPGTFLSADNIAHLLENDAFQKATDTALAFLAYRPRSEREVRQNLQRKRIPESLIDRVVHRLREMRLIDDAAFAQFWLQNREAFSPRGEKALRSELRRKGVDSGVVDHVLDGSIDEATAAYAAAQRKARLLRNLDDYKSFYRRLGGYLIRRGFAYEIVKSTVDKCWRERGQ
;
A
#
# COMPACT_ATOMS: atom_id res chain seq x y z
N MET A 1 7.91 -30.53 -17.06
CA MET A 1 8.29 -30.11 -18.43
C MET A 1 9.31 -31.10 -18.93
N GLN A 2 9.33 -31.38 -20.24
CA GLN A 2 10.36 -32.27 -20.80
C GLN A 2 11.70 -31.53 -20.87
N PRO A 3 12.83 -32.20 -20.53
CA PRO A 3 14.16 -31.65 -20.75
C PRO A 3 14.46 -31.54 -22.26
N GLY A 4 15.39 -30.67 -22.64
CA GLY A 4 15.74 -30.47 -24.05
C GLY A 4 16.89 -29.48 -24.25
N ILE A 5 17.35 -29.33 -25.49
CA ILE A 5 18.37 -28.35 -25.84
C ILE A 5 17.69 -27.08 -26.32
N VAL A 6 18.09 -25.93 -25.79
CA VAL A 6 17.64 -24.62 -26.27
C VAL A 6 18.07 -24.45 -27.72
N THR A 7 17.12 -24.30 -28.64
CA THR A 7 17.41 -24.05 -30.06
C THR A 7 17.25 -22.58 -30.42
N LEU A 8 16.32 -21.87 -29.77
CA LEU A 8 16.08 -20.45 -30.01
C LEU A 8 15.62 -19.73 -28.74
N VAL A 9 16.09 -18.49 -28.57
CA VAL A 9 15.59 -17.54 -27.57
C VAL A 9 15.28 -16.23 -28.30
N GLU A 10 14.02 -15.83 -28.36
CA GLU A 10 13.57 -14.67 -29.13
C GLU A 10 12.77 -13.69 -28.26
N VAL A 11 13.05 -12.39 -28.38
CA VAL A 11 12.30 -11.34 -27.69
C VAL A 11 10.86 -11.27 -28.24
N GLN A 12 9.87 -11.15 -27.36
CA GLN A 12 8.47 -11.07 -27.78
C GLN A 12 8.17 -9.74 -28.47
N VAL A 13 7.50 -9.80 -29.63
CA VAL A 13 7.16 -8.63 -30.47
C VAL A 13 6.43 -7.51 -29.70
N LYS A 14 5.47 -7.87 -28.83
CA LYS A 14 4.66 -6.89 -28.08
C LYS A 14 5.25 -6.54 -26.71
N ARG A 15 6.26 -7.28 -26.25
CA ARG A 15 6.78 -7.26 -24.88
C ARG A 15 8.28 -7.47 -24.89
N ALA A 16 9.02 -6.38 -25.06
CA ALA A 16 10.48 -6.39 -25.09
C ALA A 16 11.11 -6.89 -23.77
N ASP A 17 10.34 -6.89 -22.67
CA ASP A 17 10.74 -7.39 -21.36
C ASP A 17 10.61 -8.92 -21.22
N ARG A 18 10.21 -9.63 -22.29
CA ARG A 18 10.02 -11.08 -22.29
C ARG A 18 10.63 -11.76 -23.51
N VAL A 19 10.99 -13.03 -23.33
CA VAL A 19 11.52 -13.90 -24.36
C VAL A 19 10.71 -15.19 -24.47
N ASN A 20 10.57 -15.71 -25.68
CA ASN A 20 10.13 -17.07 -25.98
C ASN A 20 11.36 -17.99 -26.02
N VAL A 21 11.25 -19.16 -25.39
CA VAL A 21 12.30 -20.18 -25.34
C VAL A 21 11.81 -21.41 -26.09
N TYR A 22 12.61 -21.88 -27.04
CA TYR A 22 12.37 -23.08 -27.83
C TYR A 22 13.34 -24.17 -27.41
N LEU A 23 12.83 -25.38 -27.20
CA LEU A 23 13.60 -26.58 -26.91
C LEU A 23 13.39 -27.58 -28.04
N ASP A 24 14.48 -28.11 -28.60
CA ASP A 24 14.45 -29.09 -29.68
C ASP A 24 13.51 -28.67 -30.85
N ASP A 25 13.62 -27.40 -31.23
CA ASP A 25 12.86 -26.70 -32.29
C ASP A 25 11.36 -26.50 -32.04
N GLU A 26 10.88 -26.86 -30.85
CA GLU A 26 9.52 -26.61 -30.41
C GLU A 26 9.44 -25.50 -29.36
N TYR A 27 8.35 -24.71 -29.41
CA TYR A 27 8.09 -23.73 -28.36
C TYR A 27 7.89 -24.45 -27.02
N ALA A 28 8.69 -24.08 -26.02
CA ALA A 28 8.61 -24.68 -24.70
C ALA A 28 7.90 -23.76 -23.69
N PHE A 29 8.41 -22.55 -23.49
CA PHE A 29 7.89 -21.60 -22.50
C PHE A 29 8.36 -20.16 -22.76
N SER A 30 7.87 -19.20 -21.97
CA SER A 30 8.35 -17.81 -22.02
C SER A 30 8.87 -17.37 -20.65
N LEU A 31 9.96 -16.61 -20.65
CA LEU A 31 10.56 -16.01 -19.46
C LEU A 31 10.60 -14.48 -19.56
N SER A 32 10.74 -13.79 -18.43
CA SER A 32 11.25 -12.42 -18.40
C SER A 32 12.67 -12.38 -18.96
N SER A 33 13.02 -11.33 -19.71
CA SER A 33 14.37 -11.15 -20.25
C SER A 33 15.42 -11.17 -19.14
N ILE A 34 15.13 -10.56 -17.99
CA ILE A 34 16.03 -10.55 -16.82
C ILE A 34 16.33 -11.97 -16.34
N VAL A 35 15.32 -12.85 -16.31
CA VAL A 35 15.51 -14.25 -15.85
C VAL A 35 16.32 -15.06 -16.86
N ALA A 36 16.07 -14.86 -18.15
CA ALA A 36 16.85 -15.51 -19.20
C ALA A 36 18.31 -15.04 -19.22
N GLU A 37 18.55 -13.74 -19.04
CA GLU A 37 19.87 -13.13 -18.96
C GLU A 37 20.64 -13.59 -17.71
N ALA A 38 19.98 -13.69 -16.55
CA ALA A 38 20.60 -14.10 -15.29
C ALA A 38 21.25 -15.49 -15.34
N VAL A 39 20.78 -16.37 -16.21
CA VAL A 39 21.36 -17.71 -16.43
C VAL A 39 22.14 -17.81 -17.75
N ALA A 40 22.32 -16.69 -18.46
CA ALA A 40 22.93 -16.61 -19.78
C ALA A 40 22.34 -17.63 -20.78
N LEU A 41 21.01 -17.75 -20.81
CA LEU A 41 20.30 -18.71 -21.65
C LEU A 41 20.55 -18.43 -23.13
N ARG A 42 21.05 -19.41 -23.86
CA ARG A 42 21.42 -19.28 -25.28
C ARG A 42 21.27 -20.60 -26.03
N PRO A 43 21.15 -20.58 -27.37
CA PRO A 43 21.14 -21.79 -28.17
C PRO A 43 22.30 -22.75 -27.83
N GLY A 44 22.02 -24.05 -27.81
CA GLY A 44 22.96 -25.11 -27.39
C GLY A 44 22.98 -25.39 -25.89
N THR A 45 22.25 -24.62 -25.07
CA THR A 45 22.15 -24.89 -23.62
C THR A 45 21.22 -26.07 -23.36
N PHE A 46 21.69 -27.12 -22.68
CA PHE A 46 20.82 -28.20 -22.22
C PHE A 46 20.07 -27.78 -20.94
N LEU A 47 18.75 -27.96 -20.94
CA LEU A 47 17.92 -27.75 -19.76
C LEU A 47 17.34 -29.07 -19.26
N SER A 48 17.69 -29.46 -18.04
CA SER A 48 17.01 -30.53 -17.32
C SER A 48 15.60 -30.10 -16.90
N ALA A 49 14.74 -31.05 -16.56
CA ALA A 49 13.40 -30.75 -16.03
C ALA A 49 13.46 -29.86 -14.77
N ASP A 50 14.46 -30.08 -13.91
CA ASP A 50 14.69 -29.29 -12.69
C ASP A 50 15.14 -27.87 -13.02
N ASN A 51 16.06 -27.70 -13.97
CA ASN A 51 16.48 -26.36 -14.43
C ASN A 51 15.29 -25.58 -15.01
N ILE A 52 14.43 -26.24 -15.80
CA ILE A 52 13.21 -25.61 -16.34
C ILE A 52 12.28 -25.20 -15.19
N ALA A 53 12.05 -26.08 -14.20
CA ALA A 53 11.22 -25.75 -13.04
C ALA A 53 11.74 -24.52 -12.29
N HIS A 54 13.05 -24.47 -12.01
CA HIS A 54 13.68 -23.32 -11.37
C HIS A 54 13.56 -22.02 -12.20
N LEU A 55 13.72 -22.09 -13.52
CA LEU A 55 13.53 -20.93 -14.39
C LEU A 55 12.10 -20.40 -14.35
N LEU A 56 11.12 -21.29 -14.39
CA LEU A 56 9.70 -20.92 -14.31
C LEU A 56 9.35 -20.32 -12.93
N GLU A 57 9.90 -20.86 -11.85
CA GLU A 57 9.74 -20.28 -10.51
C GLU A 57 10.34 -18.88 -10.41
N ASN A 58 11.53 -18.66 -11.00
CA ASN A 58 12.16 -17.34 -11.04
C ASN A 58 11.38 -16.35 -11.91
N ASP A 59 10.82 -16.76 -13.04
CA ASP A 59 9.93 -15.92 -13.86
C ASP A 59 8.63 -15.57 -13.11
N ALA A 60 8.04 -16.53 -12.39
CA ALA A 60 6.89 -16.25 -11.54
C ALA A 60 7.22 -15.22 -10.44
N PHE A 61 8.37 -15.38 -9.78
CA PHE A 61 8.86 -14.44 -8.77
C PHE A 61 9.07 -13.05 -9.35
N GLN A 62 9.69 -12.94 -10.53
CA GLN A 62 9.91 -11.66 -11.21
C GLN A 62 8.58 -10.97 -11.53
N LYS A 63 7.61 -11.69 -12.12
CA LYS A 63 6.28 -11.17 -12.42
C LYS A 63 5.53 -10.67 -11.17
N ALA A 64 5.63 -11.41 -10.07
CA ALA A 64 5.02 -11.02 -8.81
C ALA A 64 5.70 -9.78 -8.21
N THR A 65 7.02 -9.67 -8.34
CA THR A 65 7.80 -8.49 -7.94
C THR A 65 7.41 -7.27 -8.76
N ASP A 66 7.38 -7.37 -10.09
CA ASP A 66 7.00 -6.27 -10.99
C ASP A 66 5.58 -5.78 -10.70
N THR A 67 4.68 -6.72 -10.40
CA THR A 67 3.31 -6.42 -9.99
C THR A 67 3.26 -5.60 -8.70
N ALA A 68 4.04 -5.99 -7.69
CA ALA A 68 4.12 -5.25 -6.43
C ALA A 68 4.75 -3.87 -6.61
N LEU A 69 5.83 -3.77 -7.41
CA LEU A 69 6.49 -2.51 -7.74
C LEU A 69 5.54 -1.54 -8.44
N ALA A 70 4.78 -2.02 -9.43
CA ALA A 70 3.75 -1.21 -10.09
C ALA A 70 2.70 -0.69 -9.09
N PHE A 71 2.32 -1.49 -8.10
CA PHE A 71 1.36 -1.07 -7.06
C PHE A 71 1.93 -0.02 -6.08
N LEU A 72 3.22 -0.15 -5.75
CA LEU A 72 3.96 0.79 -4.90
C LEU A 72 4.27 2.11 -5.62
N ALA A 73 4.44 2.10 -6.95
CA ALA A 73 4.74 3.29 -7.73
C ALA A 73 3.68 4.40 -7.63
N TYR A 74 2.42 4.05 -7.32
CA TYR A 74 1.34 5.04 -7.17
C TYR A 74 1.40 5.82 -5.84
N ARG A 75 1.78 5.16 -4.74
CA ARG A 75 1.94 5.74 -3.40
C ARG A 75 2.56 4.69 -2.45
N PRO A 76 3.15 5.11 -1.32
CA PRO A 76 3.52 4.19 -0.24
C PRO A 76 2.35 3.27 0.15
N ARG A 77 2.63 1.99 0.39
CA ARG A 77 1.65 0.96 0.79
C ARG A 77 2.16 0.26 2.05
N SER A 78 1.24 -0.17 2.91
CA SER A 78 1.61 -1.12 3.98
C SER A 78 1.89 -2.50 3.40
N GLU A 79 2.64 -3.32 4.14
CA GLU A 79 2.90 -4.72 3.77
C GLU A 79 1.58 -5.46 3.48
N ARG A 80 0.59 -5.29 4.36
CA ARG A 80 -0.71 -5.94 4.20
C ARG A 80 -1.43 -5.49 2.92
N GLU A 81 -1.33 -4.22 2.54
CA GLU A 81 -1.90 -3.76 1.27
C GLU A 81 -1.23 -4.43 0.07
N VAL A 82 0.10 -4.63 0.11
CA VAL A 82 0.86 -5.32 -0.94
C VAL A 82 0.47 -6.80 -1.00
N ARG A 83 0.44 -7.52 0.13
CA ARG A 83 0.01 -8.92 0.21
C ARG A 83 -1.40 -9.10 -0.38
N GLN A 84 -2.35 -8.27 0.04
CA GLN A 84 -3.71 -8.31 -0.49
C GLN A 84 -3.78 -7.99 -1.99
N ASN A 85 -2.91 -7.14 -2.52
CA ASN A 85 -2.84 -6.88 -3.96
C ASN A 85 -2.42 -8.14 -4.73
N LEU A 86 -1.36 -8.81 -4.27
CA LEU A 86 -0.83 -10.02 -4.88
C LEU A 86 -1.79 -11.20 -4.76
N GLN A 87 -2.45 -11.37 -3.61
CA GLN A 87 -3.49 -12.40 -3.41
C GLN A 87 -4.67 -12.24 -4.37
N ARG A 88 -5.15 -11.01 -4.61
CA ARG A 88 -6.22 -10.74 -5.58
C ARG A 88 -5.84 -11.13 -7.01
N LYS A 89 -4.54 -11.14 -7.31
CA LYS A 89 -3.98 -11.60 -8.60
C LYS A 89 -3.69 -13.09 -8.62
N ARG A 90 -4.14 -13.84 -7.61
CA ARG A 90 -4.01 -15.30 -7.47
C ARG A 90 -2.56 -15.76 -7.44
N ILE A 91 -1.67 -14.93 -6.89
CA ILE A 91 -0.27 -15.29 -6.68
C ILE A 91 -0.21 -16.20 -5.42
N PRO A 92 0.51 -17.34 -5.47
CA PRO A 92 0.64 -18.24 -4.33
C PRO A 92 1.28 -17.57 -3.10
N GLU A 93 0.84 -17.95 -1.89
CA GLU A 93 1.32 -17.31 -0.65
C GLU A 93 2.84 -17.46 -0.46
N SER A 94 3.41 -18.62 -0.78
CA SER A 94 4.87 -18.84 -0.71
C SER A 94 5.66 -17.88 -1.60
N LEU A 95 5.09 -17.49 -2.74
CA LEU A 95 5.70 -16.51 -3.65
C LEU A 95 5.51 -15.08 -3.14
N ILE A 96 4.35 -14.79 -2.54
CA ILE A 96 4.08 -13.50 -1.88
C ILE A 96 5.07 -13.26 -0.75
N ASP A 97 5.32 -14.26 0.10
CA ASP A 97 6.29 -14.16 1.19
C ASP A 97 7.68 -13.80 0.68
N ARG A 98 8.15 -14.48 -0.37
CA ARG A 98 9.43 -14.17 -1.01
C ARG A 98 9.47 -12.74 -1.56
N VAL A 99 8.42 -12.29 -2.23
CA VAL A 99 8.36 -10.95 -2.83
C VAL A 99 8.34 -9.89 -1.75
N VAL A 100 7.51 -10.05 -0.72
CA VAL A 100 7.44 -9.13 0.41
C VAL A 100 8.78 -9.05 1.13
N HIS A 101 9.43 -10.19 1.39
CA HIS A 101 10.75 -10.22 2.00
C HIS A 101 11.77 -9.41 1.18
N ARG A 102 11.86 -9.67 -0.13
CA ARG A 102 12.74 -8.93 -1.05
C ARG A 102 12.48 -7.42 -1.03
N LEU A 103 11.22 -7.01 -1.05
CA LEU A 103 10.85 -5.60 -1.05
C LEU A 103 11.13 -4.92 0.32
N ARG A 104 11.07 -5.66 1.42
CA ARG A 104 11.49 -5.17 2.75
C ARG A 104 13.01 -5.00 2.82
N GLU A 105 13.80 -5.94 2.29
CA GLU A 105 15.26 -5.79 2.19
C GLU A 105 15.66 -4.54 1.41
N MET A 106 14.92 -4.24 0.34
CA MET A 106 15.10 -3.03 -0.47
C MET A 106 14.50 -1.76 0.17
N ARG A 107 13.90 -1.86 1.37
CA ARG A 107 13.16 -0.78 2.06
C ARG A 107 12.04 -0.14 1.24
N LEU A 108 11.48 -0.88 0.28
CA LEU A 108 10.32 -0.46 -0.52
C LEU A 108 9.00 -0.77 0.19
N ILE A 109 9.01 -1.74 1.11
CA ILE A 109 7.95 -1.96 2.09
C ILE A 109 8.50 -1.64 3.47
N ASP A 110 7.93 -0.60 4.08
CA ASP A 110 8.25 -0.16 5.43
C ASP A 110 6.96 0.38 6.07
N ASP A 111 6.44 -0.37 7.04
CA ASP A 111 5.18 -0.03 7.70
C ASP A 111 5.30 1.20 8.62
N ALA A 112 6.49 1.51 9.14
CA ALA A 112 6.73 2.72 9.92
C ALA A 112 6.74 3.95 9.01
N ALA A 113 7.45 3.87 7.88
CA ALA A 113 7.42 4.92 6.86
C ALA A 113 6.00 5.12 6.29
N PHE A 114 5.27 4.04 6.04
CA PHE A 114 3.87 4.09 5.62
C PHE A 114 2.98 4.78 6.66
N ALA A 115 3.13 4.44 7.95
CA ALA A 115 2.33 5.02 9.02
C ALA A 115 2.58 6.53 9.16
N GLN A 116 3.84 6.98 9.04
CA GLN A 116 4.19 8.41 9.02
C GLN A 116 3.57 9.14 7.83
N PHE A 117 3.71 8.56 6.62
CA PHE A 117 3.04 9.09 5.43
C PHE A 117 1.52 9.19 5.61
N TRP A 118 0.91 8.18 6.22
CA TRP A 118 -0.54 8.15 6.46
C TRP A 118 -1.00 9.26 7.42
N LEU A 119 -0.24 9.50 8.48
CA LEU A 119 -0.48 10.57 9.43
C LEU A 119 -0.44 11.94 8.73
N GLN A 120 0.66 12.24 8.05
CA GLN A 120 0.84 13.50 7.31
C GLN A 120 -0.27 13.72 6.28
N ASN A 121 -0.67 12.67 5.56
CA ASN A 121 -1.77 12.74 4.60
C ASN A 121 -3.10 13.10 5.28
N ARG A 122 -3.37 12.57 6.47
CA ARG A 122 -4.59 12.87 7.22
C ARG A 122 -4.58 14.29 7.76
N GLU A 123 -3.48 14.76 8.31
CA GLU A 123 -3.34 16.13 8.80
C GLU A 123 -3.57 17.15 7.68
N ALA A 124 -3.02 16.92 6.49
CA ALA A 124 -3.15 17.85 5.37
C ALA A 124 -4.55 17.88 4.75
N PHE A 125 -5.21 16.72 4.58
CA PHE A 125 -6.39 16.63 3.72
C PHE A 125 -7.68 16.18 4.42
N SER A 126 -7.59 15.44 5.53
CA SER A 126 -8.77 14.92 6.22
C SER A 126 -8.47 14.68 7.70
N PRO A 127 -8.34 15.74 8.52
CA PRO A 127 -7.88 15.59 9.90
C PRO A 127 -8.77 14.64 10.70
N ARG A 128 -8.12 13.78 11.49
CA ARG A 128 -8.74 12.75 12.32
C ARG A 128 -8.16 12.81 13.72
N GLY A 129 -8.94 12.38 14.69
CA GLY A 129 -8.43 12.16 16.04
C GLY A 129 -7.61 10.88 16.11
N GLU A 130 -6.78 10.78 17.14
CA GLU A 130 -5.82 9.71 17.35
C GLU A 130 -6.49 8.33 17.34
N LYS A 131 -7.65 8.19 17.99
CA LYS A 131 -8.40 6.92 18.01
C LYS A 131 -8.79 6.43 16.61
N ALA A 132 -9.18 7.34 15.72
CA ALA A 132 -9.49 6.99 14.35
C ALA A 132 -8.22 6.63 13.56
N LEU A 133 -7.13 7.37 13.75
CA LEU A 133 -5.83 7.09 13.11
C LEU A 133 -5.29 5.71 13.52
N ARG A 134 -5.28 5.39 14.81
CA ARG A 134 -4.93 4.05 15.34
C ARG A 134 -5.76 2.96 14.66
N SER A 135 -7.08 3.15 14.59
CA SER A 135 -7.98 2.18 13.96
C SER A 135 -7.73 2.04 12.46
N GLU A 136 -7.45 3.13 11.75
CA GLU A 136 -7.12 3.12 10.32
C GLU A 136 -5.81 2.37 10.05
N LEU A 137 -4.74 2.66 10.79
CA LEU A 137 -3.43 2.00 10.62
C LEU A 137 -3.48 0.51 10.97
N ARG A 138 -4.15 0.13 12.07
CA ARG A 138 -4.40 -1.28 12.40
C ARG A 138 -5.22 -1.98 11.32
N ARG A 139 -6.25 -1.31 10.79
CA ARG A 139 -7.00 -1.78 9.61
C ARG A 139 -6.16 -1.80 8.35
N LYS A 140 -4.98 -1.20 8.30
CA LYS A 140 -3.98 -1.33 7.23
C LYS A 140 -2.93 -2.39 7.52
N GLY A 141 -3.00 -3.06 8.66
CA GLY A 141 -2.09 -4.15 9.03
C GLY A 141 -0.79 -3.68 9.68
N VAL A 142 -0.69 -2.40 10.04
CA VAL A 142 0.49 -1.87 10.74
C VAL A 142 0.47 -2.41 12.17
N ASP A 143 1.63 -2.91 12.61
CA ASP A 143 1.83 -3.43 13.97
C ASP A 143 1.51 -2.39 15.04
N SER A 144 0.96 -2.83 16.18
CA SER A 144 0.58 -1.92 17.26
C SER A 144 1.75 -1.12 17.82
N GLY A 145 2.94 -1.72 17.96
CA GLY A 145 4.11 -1.00 18.45
C GLY A 145 4.55 0.11 17.50
N VAL A 146 4.44 -0.13 16.18
CA VAL A 146 4.70 0.91 15.16
C VAL A 146 3.63 2.00 15.22
N VAL A 147 2.36 1.64 15.37
CA VAL A 147 1.26 2.61 15.52
C VAL A 147 1.46 3.48 16.76
N ASP A 148 1.81 2.88 17.90
CA ASP A 148 2.05 3.59 19.14
C ASP A 148 3.25 4.54 18.97
N HIS A 149 4.37 4.06 18.45
CA HIS A 149 5.56 4.88 18.19
C HIS A 149 5.30 6.09 17.27
N VAL A 150 4.48 5.92 16.23
CA VAL A 150 4.21 6.97 15.24
C VAL A 150 3.22 8.01 15.74
N LEU A 151 2.25 7.63 16.59
CA LEU A 151 1.19 8.53 17.01
C LEU A 151 1.45 9.17 18.37
N ASP A 152 2.21 8.52 19.25
CA ASP A 152 2.47 9.04 20.60
C ASP A 152 3.22 10.38 20.53
N GLY A 153 2.60 11.43 21.05
CA GLY A 153 3.15 12.78 21.08
C GLY A 153 3.25 13.49 19.72
N SER A 154 2.79 12.87 18.63
CA SER A 154 2.93 13.40 17.28
C SER A 154 1.71 14.20 16.79
N ILE A 155 0.59 14.15 17.51
CA ILE A 155 -0.68 14.77 17.08
C ILE A 155 -1.10 15.89 18.04
N ASP A 156 -1.24 17.10 17.51
CA ASP A 156 -2.00 18.16 18.16
C ASP A 156 -3.50 17.99 17.85
N GLU A 157 -4.21 17.23 18.71
CA GLU A 157 -5.62 16.94 18.51
C GLU A 157 -6.50 18.20 18.46
N ALA A 158 -6.14 19.26 19.21
CA ALA A 158 -6.92 20.49 19.26
C ALA A 158 -6.84 21.24 17.93
N THR A 159 -5.63 21.37 17.38
CA THR A 159 -5.41 21.99 16.07
C THR A 159 -6.07 21.16 14.96
N ALA A 160 -5.91 19.84 14.98
CA ALA A 160 -6.52 18.95 14.00
C ALA A 160 -8.06 18.98 14.05
N ALA A 161 -8.66 18.99 15.24
CA ALA A 161 -10.11 19.09 15.41
C ALA A 161 -10.65 20.42 14.90
N TYR A 162 -9.97 21.52 15.20
CA TYR A 162 -10.35 22.83 14.71
C TYR A 162 -10.29 22.90 13.18
N ALA A 163 -9.20 22.43 12.57
CA ALA A 163 -9.07 22.35 11.11
C ALA A 163 -10.19 21.49 10.48
N ALA A 164 -10.51 20.34 11.07
CA ALA A 164 -11.62 19.48 10.62
C ALA A 164 -13.00 20.16 10.74
N ALA A 165 -13.18 21.03 11.74
CA ALA A 165 -14.44 21.68 12.06
C ALA A 165 -14.77 22.85 11.11
N GLN A 166 -13.78 23.64 10.66
CA GLN A 166 -14.00 24.91 9.96
C GLN A 166 -15.04 24.85 8.84
N ARG A 167 -14.85 23.95 7.86
CA ARG A 167 -15.78 23.82 6.72
C ARG A 167 -17.19 23.46 7.18
N LYS A 168 -17.32 22.57 8.16
CA LYS A 168 -18.63 22.13 8.66
C LYS A 168 -19.29 23.20 9.51
N ALA A 169 -18.54 23.92 10.33
CA ALA A 169 -19.03 25.04 11.13
C ALA A 169 -19.61 26.16 10.25
N ARG A 170 -18.92 26.52 9.14
CA ARG A 170 -19.42 27.51 8.17
C ARG A 170 -20.78 27.15 7.57
N LEU A 171 -21.02 25.86 7.33
CA LEU A 171 -22.30 25.35 6.81
C LEU A 171 -23.42 25.34 7.88
N LEU A 172 -23.06 25.46 9.15
CA LEU A 172 -23.97 25.44 10.29
C LEU A 172 -24.16 26.83 10.91
N ARG A 173 -23.64 27.89 10.30
CA ARG A 173 -23.63 29.26 10.86
C ARG A 173 -25.04 29.82 11.11
N ASN A 174 -26.03 29.42 10.31
CA ASN A 174 -27.42 29.87 10.41
C ASN A 174 -28.24 29.11 11.47
N LEU A 175 -27.60 28.28 12.32
CA LEU A 175 -28.29 27.64 13.43
C LEU A 175 -28.34 28.58 14.62
N ASP A 176 -29.56 28.86 15.08
CA ASP A 176 -29.80 29.78 16.19
C ASP A 176 -29.61 29.12 17.57
N ASP A 177 -29.61 27.77 17.63
CA ASP A 177 -29.52 27.03 18.88
C ASP A 177 -28.20 26.26 19.04
N TYR A 178 -27.54 26.48 20.19
CA TYR A 178 -26.27 25.83 20.53
C TYR A 178 -26.40 24.31 20.56
N LYS A 179 -27.53 23.80 21.05
CA LYS A 179 -27.78 22.36 21.19
C LYS A 179 -27.75 21.63 19.85
N SER A 180 -28.38 22.17 18.80
CA SER A 180 -28.35 21.58 17.46
C SER A 180 -27.03 21.76 16.77
N PHE A 181 -26.36 22.90 16.97
CA PHE A 181 -25.00 23.12 16.47
C PHE A 181 -24.03 22.09 17.07
N TYR A 182 -24.04 21.93 18.38
CA TYR A 182 -23.23 20.94 19.10
C TYR A 182 -23.53 19.52 18.62
N ARG A 183 -24.81 19.14 18.55
CA ARG A 183 -25.20 17.80 18.08
C ARG A 183 -24.68 17.52 16.67
N ARG A 184 -24.74 18.49 15.75
CA ARG A 184 -24.33 18.32 14.34
C ARG A 184 -22.81 18.37 14.15
N LEU A 185 -22.14 19.38 14.70
CA LEU A 185 -20.68 19.54 14.58
C LEU A 185 -19.95 18.55 15.48
N GLY A 186 -20.37 18.42 16.74
CA GLY A 186 -19.80 17.49 17.70
C GLY A 186 -19.96 16.03 17.25
N GLY A 187 -21.15 15.63 16.80
CA GLY A 187 -21.36 14.29 16.24
C GLY A 187 -20.47 14.00 15.02
N TYR A 188 -20.19 15.02 14.20
CA TYR A 188 -19.27 14.90 13.07
C TYR A 188 -17.81 14.72 13.51
N LEU A 189 -17.35 15.47 14.51
CA LEU A 189 -15.99 15.34 15.06
C LEU A 189 -15.81 14.00 15.81
N ILE A 190 -16.83 13.53 16.55
CA ILE A 190 -16.81 12.21 17.20
C ILE A 190 -16.63 11.09 16.18
N ARG A 191 -17.36 11.13 15.05
CA ARG A 191 -17.19 10.16 13.95
C ARG A 191 -15.82 10.25 13.27
N ARG A 192 -15.06 11.32 13.51
CA ARG A 192 -13.66 11.45 13.10
C ARG A 192 -12.65 11.04 14.16
N GLY A 193 -13.12 10.57 15.31
CA GLY A 193 -12.28 9.95 16.34
C GLY A 193 -11.66 10.92 17.34
N PHE A 194 -12.08 12.18 17.38
CA PHE A 194 -11.59 13.15 18.37
C PHE A 194 -12.18 12.84 19.76
N ALA A 195 -11.36 13.05 20.81
CA ALA A 195 -11.79 12.88 22.19
C ALA A 195 -12.90 13.87 22.59
N TYR A 196 -13.74 13.48 23.54
CA TYR A 196 -14.91 14.28 23.95
C TYR A 196 -14.54 15.71 24.35
N GLU A 197 -13.47 15.89 25.13
CA GLU A 197 -13.03 17.19 25.63
C GLU A 197 -12.58 18.11 24.48
N ILE A 198 -11.83 17.57 23.52
CA ILE A 198 -11.40 18.26 22.31
C ILE A 198 -12.60 18.64 21.43
N VAL A 199 -13.58 17.74 21.31
CA VAL A 199 -14.82 18.02 20.57
C VAL A 199 -15.56 19.18 21.21
N LYS A 200 -15.75 19.14 22.53
CA LYS A 200 -16.48 20.18 23.26
C LYS A 200 -15.79 21.54 23.10
N SER A 201 -14.49 21.62 23.37
CA SER A 201 -13.73 22.87 23.26
C SER A 201 -13.71 23.43 21.84
N THR A 202 -13.58 22.57 20.82
CA THR A 202 -13.62 22.96 19.40
C THR A 202 -14.97 23.51 19.00
N VAL A 203 -16.07 22.84 19.40
CA VAL A 203 -17.43 23.30 19.11
C VAL A 203 -17.68 24.65 19.78
N ASP A 204 -17.28 24.83 21.04
CA ASP A 204 -17.43 26.09 21.78
C ASP A 204 -16.64 27.23 21.15
N LYS A 205 -15.45 26.94 20.62
CA LYS A 205 -14.65 27.89 19.85
C LYS A 205 -15.38 28.31 18.57
N CYS A 206 -15.79 27.36 17.74
CA CYS A 206 -16.53 27.65 16.51
C CYS A 206 -17.85 28.38 16.75
N TRP A 207 -18.54 28.10 17.87
CA TRP A 207 -19.79 28.78 18.25
C TRP A 207 -19.58 30.23 18.68
N ARG A 208 -18.42 30.60 19.20
CA ARG A 208 -18.08 32.00 19.51
C ARG A 208 -17.67 32.77 18.27
N GLU A 209 -16.90 32.14 17.39
CA GLU A 209 -16.34 32.79 16.18
C GLU A 209 -17.39 33.11 15.12
N ARG A 210 -18.50 32.38 15.05
CA ARG A 210 -19.59 32.63 14.09
C ARG A 210 -20.33 33.97 14.28
N GLY A 211 -20.15 34.64 15.42
CA GLY A 211 -20.70 35.96 15.70
C GLY A 211 -19.76 37.12 15.31
N GLN A 212 -18.56 36.80 14.81
CA GLN A 212 -17.59 37.72 14.23
C GLN A 212 -17.64 37.64 12.70
#